data_AF-A0A3D3YX53-F1
#
_entry.id   AF-A0A3D3YX53-F1
#
_cell.length_a   1.000
_cell.length_b   1.000
_cell.length_c   1.000
_cell.angle_alpha   90.00
_cell.angle_beta   90.00
_cell.angle_gamma   90.00
#
_symmetry.space_group_name_H-M   'P 1'
#
loop_
_entity.id
_entity.type
_entity.pdbx_description
1 polymer ?
#
loop_
_entity_poly.entity_id
_entity_poly.type
_entity_poly.pdbx_seq_one_letter_code
_entity_poly.pdbx_strand_id
1 'polypeptide(L)' 'MGSSIRLDRRILTWEFGSLEEMRSVFESHGGSVMAKRMLPSEVYESAGRELEALVGEVNEGTQGRIVIRNEYLLVVARKA' A
#
# COMPACT_ATOMS: atom_id res chain seq x y z
N MET A 1 21.53 33.67 6.59
CA MET A 1 21.12 32.25 6.59
C MET A 1 19.94 32.13 5.62
N GLY A 2 19.91 31.12 4.75
CA GLY A 2 18.90 31.00 3.69
C GLY A 2 17.98 29.80 3.90
N SER A 3 16.69 29.97 3.59
CA SER A 3 15.75 28.84 3.54
C SER A 3 16.10 27.88 2.40
N SER A 4 15.83 26.58 2.57
CA SER A 4 16.16 25.53 1.57
C SER A 4 15.06 24.47 1.47
N ILE A 5 14.84 23.93 0.28
CA ILE A 5 13.99 22.75 0.05
C ILE A 5 14.85 21.67 -0.61
N ARG A 6 14.75 20.43 -0.10
CA ARG A 6 15.39 19.24 -0.67
C ARG A 6 14.34 18.17 -0.96
N LEU A 7 14.41 17.59 -2.15
CA LEU A 7 13.50 16.55 -2.64
C LEU A 7 14.30 15.27 -2.88
N ASP A 8 13.97 14.19 -2.19
CA ASP A 8 14.53 12.86 -2.48
C ASP A 8 13.43 11.92 -2.94
N ARG A 9 13.64 11.20 -4.05
CA ARG A 9 12.86 10.00 -4.36
C ARG A 9 13.37 8.85 -3.49
N ARG A 10 12.47 8.18 -2.79
CA ARG A 10 12.77 7.05 -1.92
C ARG A 10 11.78 5.93 -2.14
N ILE A 11 12.16 4.73 -1.68
CA ILE A 11 11.31 3.54 -1.70
C ILE A 11 11.06 3.14 -0.26
N LEU A 12 9.80 2.88 0.08
CA LEU A 12 9.37 2.26 1.32
C LEU A 12 8.93 0.83 1.00
N THR A 13 9.58 -0.14 1.64
CA THR A 13 9.20 -1.56 1.51
C THR A 13 8.32 -1.96 2.68
N TRP A 14 7.16 -2.51 2.38
CA TRP A 14 6.27 -3.15 3.35
C TRP A 14 6.37 -4.65 3.16
N GLU A 15 6.51 -5.37 4.26
CA GLU A 15 6.57 -6.83 4.27
C GLU A 15 5.48 -7.35 5.20
N PHE A 16 4.72 -8.33 4.71
CA PHE A 16 3.68 -9.01 5.46
C PHE A 16 3.91 -10.52 5.43
N GLY A 17 3.55 -11.20 6.50
CA GLY A 17 3.63 -12.65 6.61
C GLY A 17 2.61 -13.38 5.74
N SER A 18 1.50 -12.73 5.38
CA SER A 18 0.47 -13.31 4.52
C SER A 18 -0.36 -12.25 3.78
N LEU A 19 -1.12 -12.70 2.78
CA LEU A 19 -2.11 -11.86 2.09
C LEU A 19 -3.23 -11.39 3.03
N GLU A 20 -3.64 -12.24 3.98
CA GLU A 20 -4.68 -11.90 4.96
C GLU A 20 -4.22 -10.77 5.89
N GLU A 21 -2.97 -10.84 6.36
CA GLU A 21 -2.37 -9.77 7.17
C GLU A 21 -2.31 -8.45 6.40
N MET A 22 -1.82 -8.49 5.15
CA MET A 22 -1.79 -7.35 4.25
C MET A 22 -3.19 -6.72 4.08
N ARG A 23 -4.21 -7.56 3.81
CA ARG A 23 -5.60 -7.09 3.65
C ARG A 23 -6.12 -6.44 4.92
N SER A 24 -5.89 -7.03 6.09
CA SER A 24 -6.32 -6.47 7.37
C SER A 24 -5.77 -5.05 7.61
N VAL A 25 -4.49 -4.84 7.27
CA VAL A 25 -3.84 -3.52 7.37
C VAL A 25 -4.45 -2.52 6.39
N PHE A 26 -4.71 -2.91 5.14
CA PHE A 26 -5.34 -2.00 4.18
C PHE A 26 -6.82 -1.72 4.49
N GLU A 27 -7.56 -2.70 5.00
CA GLU A 27 -8.96 -2.54 5.40
C GLU A 27 -9.14 -1.66 6.66
N SER A 28 -8.06 -1.26 7.33
CA SER A 28 -8.10 -0.32 8.46
C SER A 28 -7.78 1.13 8.06
N HIS A 29 -7.44 1.41 6.80
CA HIS A 29 -7.00 2.75 6.37
C HIS A 29 -7.61 3.18 5.01
N GLY A 30 -7.83 4.49 4.87
CA GLY A 30 -8.02 5.15 3.57
C GLY A 30 -9.21 4.66 2.74
N GLY A 31 -8.95 4.41 1.45
CA GLY A 31 -9.97 4.11 0.43
C GLY A 31 -10.64 2.76 0.59
N SER A 32 -9.96 1.75 1.13
CA SER A 32 -10.52 0.41 1.32
C SER A 32 -11.65 0.38 2.35
N VAL A 33 -11.53 1.20 3.41
CA VAL A 33 -12.61 1.39 4.40
C VAL A 33 -13.87 1.97 3.73
N MET A 34 -13.70 2.95 2.84
CA MET A 34 -14.82 3.54 2.12
C MET A 34 -15.41 2.57 1.10
N ALA A 35 -14.57 1.86 0.34
CA ALA A 35 -15.01 0.84 -0.62
C ALA A 35 -15.88 -0.23 0.05
N LYS A 36 -15.45 -0.75 1.20
CA LYS A 36 -16.20 -1.76 1.97
C LYS A 36 -17.56 -1.24 2.47
N ARG A 37 -17.69 0.06 2.72
CA ARG A 37 -18.95 0.68 3.19
C ARG A 37 -19.90 1.05 2.07
N MET A 38 -19.37 1.43 0.90
CA MET A 38 -20.15 2.05 -0.17
C MET A 38 -20.48 1.10 -1.31
N LEU A 39 -19.68 0.06 -1.53
CA LEU A 39 -19.91 -0.90 -2.60
C LEU A 39 -20.86 -2.01 -2.15
N PRO A 40 -21.67 -2.58 -3.08
CA PRO A 40 -22.35 -3.85 -2.84
C PRO A 40 -21.34 -4.93 -2.43
N SER A 41 -21.73 -5.82 -1.52
CA SER A 41 -20.85 -6.85 -0.97
C SER A 41 -20.25 -7.74 -2.05
N GLU A 42 -21.06 -8.15 -3.03
CA GLU A 42 -20.63 -8.96 -4.18
C GLU A 42 -19.55 -8.29 -5.03
N VAL A 43 -19.64 -6.97 -5.21
CA VAL A 43 -18.65 -6.18 -5.97
C VAL A 43 -17.35 -6.10 -5.16
N TYR A 44 -17.44 -5.82 -3.86
CA TYR A 44 -16.28 -5.76 -2.98
C TYR A 44 -15.56 -7.11 -2.89
N GLU A 45 -16.31 -8.21 -2.77
CA GLU A 45 -15.76 -9.56 -2.75
C GLU A 45 -15.11 -9.95 -4.09
N SER A 46 -15.72 -9.58 -5.23
CA SER A 46 -15.13 -9.79 -6.55
C SER A 46 -13.80 -9.07 -6.69
N ALA A 47 -13.74 -7.79 -6.33
CA ALA A 47 -12.51 -7.00 -6.34
C ALA A 47 -11.45 -7.59 -5.39
N GLY A 48 -11.86 -8.16 -4.25
CA GLY A 48 -10.97 -8.86 -3.33
C GLY A 48 -10.31 -10.10 -3.96
N ARG A 49 -11.07 -10.88 -4.75
CA ARG A 49 -10.53 -12.04 -5.48
C ARG A 49 -9.59 -11.62 -6.61
N GLU A 50 -9.92 -10.54 -7.32
CA GLU A 50 -9.05 -9.97 -8.35
C GLU A 50 -7.73 -9.47 -7.75
N LEU A 51 -7.79 -8.82 -6.58
CA LEU A 51 -6.60 -8.40 -5.84
C LEU A 51 -5.74 -9.60 -5.44
N GLU A 52 -6.35 -10.67 -4.93
CA GLU A 52 -5.63 -11.91 -4.57
C GLU A 52 -4.92 -12.53 -5.77
N ALA A 53 -5.61 -12.62 -6.91
CA ALA A 53 -5.01 -13.12 -8.15
C ALA A 53 -3.84 -12.23 -8.61
N LEU A 54 -4.02 -10.91 -8.60
CA LEU A 54 -2.99 -9.95 -8.99
C LEU A 54 -1.76 -10.06 -8.07
N VAL A 55 -1.96 -10.12 -6.75
CA VAL A 55 -0.85 -10.30 -5.81
C VAL A 55 -0.13 -11.63 -6.08
N GLY A 56 -0.86 -12.71 -6.37
CA GLY A 56 -0.26 -13.99 -6.76
C GLY A 56 0.64 -13.89 -8.00
N GLU A 57 0.30 -13.03 -8.96
CA GLU A 57 1.05 -12.83 -10.20
C GLU A 57 2.29 -11.95 -10.01
N VAL A 58 2.17 -10.85 -9.26
CA VAL A 58 3.19 -9.78 -9.24
C VAL A 58 4.02 -9.73 -7.96
N ASN A 59 3.62 -10.45 -6.90
CA ASN A 59 4.34 -10.43 -5.65
C ASN A 59 5.71 -11.11 -5.75
N GLU A 60 6.75 -10.39 -5.37
CA GLU A 60 8.12 -10.91 -5.35
C GLU A 60 8.47 -11.66 -4.05
N GLY A 61 7.56 -11.65 -3.06
CA GLY A 61 7.74 -12.36 -1.80
C GLY A 61 7.72 -13.88 -1.97
N THR A 62 8.55 -14.58 -1.21
CA THR A 62 8.61 -16.05 -1.19
C THR A 62 7.91 -16.62 0.05
N GLN A 63 7.45 -17.88 -0.06
CA GLN A 63 6.83 -18.63 1.05
C GLN A 63 5.55 -17.99 1.60
N GLY A 64 4.71 -17.43 0.72
CA GLY A 64 3.43 -16.81 1.12
C GLY A 64 3.55 -15.40 1.72
N ARG A 65 4.77 -14.88 1.86
CA ARG A 65 5.01 -13.49 2.27
C ARG A 65 4.65 -12.52 1.16
N ILE A 66 4.15 -11.35 1.53
CA ILE A 66 3.83 -10.26 0.58
C ILE A 66 4.84 -9.13 0.75
N VAL A 67 5.40 -8.66 -0.38
CA VAL A 67 6.33 -7.53 -0.42
C VAL A 67 5.77 -6.43 -1.32
N ILE A 68 5.55 -5.24 -0.76
CA ILE A 68 5.06 -4.07 -1.50
C ILE A 68 6.11 -2.97 -1.46
N ARG A 69 6.57 -2.52 -2.63
CA ARG A 69 7.49 -1.39 -2.75
C ARG A 69 6.73 -0.14 -3.18
N ASN A 70 6.63 0.82 -2.27
CA ASN A 70 5.98 2.10 -2.51
C ASN A 70 7.02 3.18 -2.72
N GLU A 71 7.03 3.76 -3.91
CA GLU A 71 7.85 4.95 -4.17
C GLU A 71 7.20 6.19 -3.57
N TYR A 72 8.00 7.04 -2.93
CA TYR A 72 7.53 8.30 -2.38
C TYR A 72 8.56 9.42 -2.55
N LEU A 73 8.08 10.66 -2.51
CA LEU A 73 8.92 11.86 -2.53
C LEU A 73 9.08 12.39 -1.09
N LEU A 74 10.29 12.35 -0.55
CA LEU A 74 10.62 12.99 0.72
C LEU A 74 10.95 14.46 0.49
N VAL A 75 10.11 15.34 1.02
CA VAL A 75 10.31 16.79 0.98
C VAL A 75 10.83 17.28 2.33
N VAL A 76 12.04 17.81 2.36
CA VAL A 76 12.62 18.43 3.57
C VAL A 76 12.78 19.93 3.34
N ALA A 77 11.96 20.72 4.03
CA ALA A 77 12.05 22.18 4.03
C ALA A 77 12.74 22.68 5.30
N ARG A 78 13.69 23.60 5.16
CA ARG A 78 14.33 24.32 6.27
C ARG A 78 14.09 25.81 6.09
N LYS A 79 13.61 26.46 7.14
CA LYS A 79 13.43 27.91 7.19
C LYS A 79 14.61 28.51 7.97
N ALA A 80 15.16 29.62 7.46
CA ALA A 80 16.17 30.41 8.16
C ALA A 80 15.56 31.32 9.24
#